data_AF-A0A1Z5T3D2-F1
#
_entry.id   AF-A0A1Z5T3D2-F1
#
_cell.length_a   1.000
_cell.length_b   1.000
_cell.length_c   1.000
_cell.angle_alpha   90.00
_cell.angle_beta   90.00
_cell.angle_gamma   90.00
#
_symmetry.space_group_name_H-M   'P 1'
#
loop_
_entity.id
_entity.type
_entity.pdbx_description
1 polymer ?
#
loop_
_entity_poly.entity_id
_entity_poly.type
_entity_poly.pdbx_seq_one_letter_code
_entity_poly.pdbx_strand_id
1 'polypeptide(L)'
;MFLHVTLYGKRYPFYKYGVVALVTGGVALFTLSSKSSSKKKSSSGGGSSAYGLLLLSINLLFDGLTNSTQDDIYARFRPYSGAQMMTALNLLSTALTSLYLLLSPYILPLLNLVPTAAGSASAGVDAADELTTALAFLHAHPPVLRQILGFALAGGVGQIFIFATLSHFGSLLLVTVTVTRKMLTMLLSVLWFGHRLTGWQWVGVGLVLAVSGWRDRLGRWRRGGRSGNGGRGRGRWGR
;
A
#
# COMPACT_ATOMS: atom_id res chain seq x y z
N MET A 1 -11.80 4.79 0.20
CA MET A 1 -13.11 5.50 0.08
C MET A 1 -14.13 4.93 1.05
N PHE A 2 -14.41 3.62 1.00
CA PHE A 2 -15.34 2.96 1.93
C PHE A 2 -15.04 3.29 3.40
N LEU A 3 -13.79 3.10 3.85
CA LEU A 3 -13.36 3.42 5.23
C LEU A 3 -13.61 4.88 5.63
N HIS A 4 -13.43 5.81 4.69
CA HIS A 4 -13.62 7.24 4.97
C HIS A 4 -15.12 7.63 5.04
N VAL A 5 -16.00 6.82 4.43
CA VAL A 5 -17.45 6.97 4.52
C VAL A 5 -17.96 6.35 5.83
N THR A 6 -17.48 5.16 6.20
CA THR A 6 -17.97 4.41 7.36
C THR A 6 -17.43 4.96 8.69
N LEU A 7 -16.15 5.33 8.78
CA LEU A 7 -15.55 5.82 10.03
C LEU A 7 -15.68 7.33 10.24
N TYR A 8 -15.63 8.11 9.15
CA TYR A 8 -15.58 9.57 9.22
C TYR A 8 -16.83 10.26 8.66
N GLY A 9 -17.86 9.49 8.29
CA GLY A 9 -19.15 10.01 7.82
C GLY A 9 -19.10 10.86 6.55
N LYS A 10 -17.96 10.90 5.82
CA LYS A 10 -17.84 11.77 4.66
C LYS A 10 -18.54 11.18 3.45
N ARG A 11 -19.45 11.95 2.86
CA ARG A 11 -20.12 11.58 1.61
C ARG A 11 -19.29 12.03 0.41
N TYR A 12 -18.97 11.09 -0.46
CA TYR A 12 -18.35 11.38 -1.75
C TYR A 12 -19.41 11.48 -2.85
N PRO A 13 -19.25 12.39 -3.82
CA PRO A 13 -20.13 12.45 -4.98
C PRO A 13 -19.95 11.19 -5.87
N PHE A 14 -21.04 10.75 -6.51
CA PHE A 14 -21.13 9.49 -7.26
C PHE A 14 -20.00 9.27 -8.28
N TYR A 15 -19.54 10.33 -8.96
CA TYR A 15 -18.45 10.22 -9.93
C TYR A 15 -17.15 9.68 -9.33
N LYS A 16 -16.88 9.89 -8.04
CA LYS A 16 -15.66 9.35 -7.40
C LYS A 16 -15.71 7.84 -7.23
N TYR A 17 -16.90 7.28 -6.96
CA TYR A 17 -17.08 5.83 -6.91
C TYR A 17 -16.91 5.21 -8.30
N GLY A 18 -17.45 5.85 -9.34
CA GLY A 18 -17.24 5.41 -10.73
C GLY A 18 -15.76 5.40 -11.13
N VAL A 19 -15.00 6.44 -10.76
CA VAL A 19 -13.54 6.50 -10.99
C VAL A 19 -12.83 5.33 -10.31
N VAL A 20 -13.12 5.05 -9.04
CA VAL A 20 -12.48 3.93 -8.32
C VAL A 20 -12.85 2.58 -8.93
N ALA A 21 -14.13 2.37 -9.28
CA ALA A 21 -14.59 1.14 -9.92
C ALA A 21 -13.88 0.90 -11.27
N LEU A 22 -13.70 1.95 -12.07
CA LEU A 22 -12.97 1.86 -13.35
C LEU A 22 -11.48 1.58 -13.16
N VAL A 23 -10.82 2.19 -12.16
CA VAL A 23 -9.41 1.87 -11.85
C VAL A 23 -9.27 0.41 -11.42
N THR A 24 -10.11 -0.03 -10.47
CA THR A 24 -10.10 -1.43 -10.00
C THR A 24 -10.39 -2.40 -11.13
N GLY A 25 -11.38 -2.10 -11.97
CA GLY A 25 -11.72 -2.89 -13.14
C GLY A 25 -10.59 -2.96 -14.16
N GLY A 26 -9.88 -1.85 -14.41
CA GLY A 26 -8.72 -1.84 -15.31
C GLY A 26 -7.55 -2.67 -14.81
N VAL A 27 -7.23 -2.59 -13.51
CA VAL A 27 -6.21 -3.44 -12.88
C VAL A 27 -6.63 -4.92 -12.88
N ALA A 28 -7.90 -5.21 -12.62
CA ALA A 28 -8.44 -6.57 -12.66
C ALA A 28 -8.40 -7.15 -14.08
N LEU A 29 -8.84 -6.39 -15.09
CA LEU A 29 -8.78 -6.78 -16.49
C LEU A 29 -7.34 -7.08 -16.89
N PHE A 30 -6.40 -6.22 -16.51
CA PHE A 30 -4.98 -6.40 -16.79
C PHE A 30 -4.40 -7.67 -16.16
N THR A 31 -4.74 -7.93 -14.88
CA THR A 31 -4.23 -9.08 -14.11
C THR A 31 -4.88 -10.40 -14.55
N LEU A 32 -6.16 -10.39 -14.94
CA LEU A 32 -6.84 -11.57 -15.46
C LEU A 32 -6.45 -11.87 -16.92
N SER A 33 -6.13 -10.83 -17.69
CA SER A 33 -5.72 -10.95 -19.09
C SER A 33 -4.23 -11.22 -19.26
N SER A 34 -3.43 -11.12 -18.20
CA SER A 34 -2.09 -11.70 -18.18
C SER A 34 -2.23 -13.22 -18.19
N LYS A 35 -2.39 -13.81 -19.39
CA LYS A 35 -2.26 -15.25 -19.60
C LYS A 35 -0.94 -15.65 -18.97
N SER A 36 -0.99 -16.46 -17.91
CA SER A 36 0.18 -16.95 -17.18
C SER A 36 1.20 -17.53 -18.17
N SER A 37 2.20 -16.72 -18.54
CA SER A 37 3.36 -17.14 -19.33
C SER A 37 4.42 -17.79 -18.45
N SER A 38 3.98 -18.42 -17.34
CA SER A 38 4.78 -19.40 -16.64
C SER A 38 3.88 -20.57 -16.31
N LYS A 39 3.89 -21.57 -17.20
CA LYS A 39 3.62 -22.96 -16.86
C LYS A 39 4.72 -23.42 -15.89
N LYS A 40 4.72 -22.89 -14.66
CA LYS A 40 5.51 -23.42 -13.55
C LYS A 40 4.56 -24.23 -12.70
N LYS A 41 4.55 -25.54 -13.01
CA LYS A 41 4.06 -26.58 -12.12
C LYS A 41 4.89 -26.48 -10.84
N SER A 42 4.28 -26.08 -9.73
CA SER A 42 4.84 -26.33 -8.39
C SER A 42 3.78 -27.03 -7.56
N SER A 43 3.82 -28.35 -7.63
CA SER A 43 3.37 -29.22 -6.55
C SER A 43 4.30 -29.02 -5.35
N SER A 44 3.88 -28.24 -4.35
CA SER A 44 4.36 -28.34 -2.94
C SER A 44 3.75 -27.20 -2.10
N GLY A 45 2.90 -27.52 -1.11
CA GLY A 45 2.50 -26.59 -0.04
C GLY A 45 1.03 -26.19 -0.04
N GLY A 46 0.18 -26.95 0.64
CA GLY A 46 -1.27 -26.72 0.78
C GLY A 46 -1.65 -25.53 1.67
N GLY A 47 -1.31 -24.30 1.27
CA GLY A 47 -1.97 -23.11 1.79
C GLY A 47 -3.29 -22.89 1.05
N SER A 48 -4.42 -22.81 1.75
CA SER A 48 -5.70 -22.56 1.08
C SER A 48 -5.67 -21.20 0.38
N SER A 49 -6.02 -21.15 -0.90
CA SER A 49 -6.12 -19.89 -1.65
C SER A 49 -7.03 -18.88 -0.93
N ALA A 50 -7.99 -19.37 -0.14
CA ALA A 50 -8.85 -18.58 0.72
C ALA A 50 -8.11 -17.92 1.90
N TYR A 51 -7.19 -18.64 2.56
CA TYR A 51 -6.39 -18.08 3.65
C TYR A 51 -5.45 -16.98 3.15
N GLY A 52 -4.79 -17.18 2.00
CA GLY A 52 -3.98 -16.14 1.36
C GLY A 52 -4.82 -14.90 0.98
N LEU A 53 -6.03 -15.11 0.45
CA LEU A 53 -6.96 -14.04 0.12
C LEU A 53 -7.46 -13.28 1.37
N LEU A 54 -7.69 -14.00 2.47
CA LEU A 54 -8.09 -13.43 3.76
C LEU A 54 -6.97 -12.57 4.35
N LEU A 55 -5.73 -13.06 4.38
CA LEU A 55 -4.57 -12.30 4.86
C LEU A 55 -4.36 -11.02 4.05
N LEU A 56 -4.46 -11.11 2.73
CA LEU A 56 -4.35 -9.94 1.84
C LEU A 56 -5.49 -8.93 2.11
N SER A 57 -6.71 -9.42 2.32
CA SER A 57 -7.87 -8.57 2.61
C SER A 57 -7.69 -7.81 3.93
N ILE A 58 -7.18 -8.47 4.97
CA ILE A 58 -6.87 -7.86 6.26
C ILE A 58 -5.77 -6.80 6.10
N ASN A 59 -4.68 -7.12 5.39
CA ASN A 59 -3.59 -6.18 5.15
C ASN A 59 -4.06 -4.90 4.44
N LEU A 60 -4.86 -5.05 3.37
CA LEU A 60 -5.45 -3.93 2.63
C LEU A 60 -6.41 -3.09 3.48
N LEU A 61 -7.14 -3.72 4.40
CA LEU A 61 -8.02 -3.02 5.33
C LEU A 61 -7.21 -2.12 6.26
N PHE A 62 -6.18 -2.67 6.90
CA PHE A 62 -5.32 -1.90 7.82
C PHE A 62 -4.50 -0.83 7.12
N ASP A 63 -4.01 -1.08 5.90
CA ASP A 63 -3.36 -0.05 5.09
C ASP A 63 -4.33 1.10 4.78
N GLY A 64 -5.57 0.79 4.41
CA GLY A 64 -6.62 1.78 4.19
C GLY A 64 -6.99 2.56 5.46
N LEU A 65 -7.02 1.91 6.62
CA LEU A 65 -7.32 2.54 7.91
C LEU A 65 -6.20 3.51 8.30
N THR A 66 -4.95 3.07 8.26
CA THR A 66 -3.81 3.89 8.60
C THR A 66 -3.77 5.15 7.74
N ASN A 67 -3.85 5.03 6.42
CA ASN A 67 -3.85 6.18 5.51
C ASN A 67 -5.03 7.16 5.78
N SER A 68 -6.21 6.63 6.16
CA SER A 68 -7.38 7.47 6.47
C SER A 68 -7.26 8.18 7.83
N THR A 69 -6.74 7.49 8.84
CA THR A 69 -6.54 8.05 10.19
C THR A 69 -5.46 9.12 10.17
N GLN A 70 -4.39 8.90 9.39
CA GLN A 70 -3.35 9.88 9.14
C GLN A 70 -3.91 11.21 8.59
N ASP A 71 -4.76 11.13 7.57
CA ASP A 71 -5.42 12.32 6.99
C ASP A 71 -6.30 13.07 8.01
N ASP A 72 -7.01 12.34 8.90
CA ASP A 72 -7.86 12.96 9.92
C ASP A 72 -7.06 13.66 11.03
N ILE A 73 -5.97 13.03 11.49
CA ILE A 73 -5.05 13.63 12.48
C ILE A 73 -4.50 14.94 11.96
N TYR A 74 -4.05 14.99 10.69
CA TYR A 74 -3.58 16.23 10.07
C TYR A 74 -4.67 17.30 9.95
N ALA A 75 -5.92 16.90 9.68
CA ALA A 75 -7.03 17.84 9.57
C ALA A 75 -7.44 18.42 10.93
N ARG A 76 -7.40 17.61 11.99
CA ARG A 76 -7.91 17.95 13.33
C ARG A 76 -6.86 18.62 14.23
N PHE A 77 -5.57 18.30 14.07
CA PHE A 77 -4.48 18.79 14.92
C PHE A 77 -3.46 19.61 14.11
N ARG A 78 -3.84 20.83 13.72
CA ARG A 78 -3.06 21.68 12.80
C ARG A 78 -1.69 22.24 13.25
N PRO A 79 -1.17 22.04 14.48
CA PRO A 79 0.26 22.22 14.74
C PRO A 79 1.08 20.91 14.63
N TYR A 80 0.46 19.76 14.33
CA TYR A 80 1.16 18.47 14.23
C TYR A 80 1.86 18.33 12.87
N SER A 81 3.19 18.24 12.91
CA SER A 81 4.02 18.22 11.70
C SER A 81 3.99 16.87 10.98
N GLY A 82 4.16 16.92 9.66
CA GLY A 82 4.43 15.79 8.77
C GLY A 82 5.42 14.78 9.36
N ALA A 83 6.56 15.30 9.79
CA ALA A 83 7.68 14.54 10.30
C ALA A 83 7.40 13.92 11.68
N GLN A 84 6.64 14.60 12.55
CA GLN A 84 6.31 14.08 13.88
C GLN A 84 5.44 12.82 13.77
N MET A 85 4.47 12.81 12.86
CA MET A 85 3.64 11.63 12.60
C MET A 85 4.45 10.47 12.01
N MET A 86 5.37 10.77 11.09
CA MET A 86 6.27 9.79 10.50
C MET A 86 7.13 9.10 11.58
N THR A 87 7.75 9.90 12.46
CA THR A 87 8.57 9.36 13.55
C THR A 87 7.74 8.56 14.54
N ALA A 88 6.56 9.06 14.95
CA ALA A 88 5.68 8.37 15.88
C ALA A 88 5.22 7.01 15.33
N LEU A 89 4.81 6.98 14.05
CA LEU A 89 4.36 5.74 13.41
C LEU A 89 5.49 4.74 13.20
N ASN A 90 6.66 5.19 12.72
CA ASN A 90 7.80 4.28 12.54
C ASN A 90 8.29 3.75 13.90
N LEU A 91 8.36 4.58 14.94
CA LEU A 91 8.78 4.16 16.28
C LEU A 91 7.80 3.15 16.90
N LEU A 92 6.50 3.42 16.81
CA LEU A 92 5.48 2.50 17.30
C LEU A 92 5.45 1.21 16.48
N SER A 93 5.62 1.30 15.15
CA SER A 93 5.72 0.13 14.28
C SER A 93 6.92 -0.74 14.66
N THR A 94 8.09 -0.13 14.88
CA THR A 94 9.29 -0.86 15.33
C THR A 94 9.05 -1.50 16.69
N ALA A 95 8.45 -0.79 17.65
CA ALA A 95 8.13 -1.35 18.97
C ALA A 95 7.18 -2.55 18.88
N LEU A 96 6.11 -2.45 18.08
CA LEU A 96 5.15 -3.53 17.89
C LEU A 96 5.75 -4.74 17.16
N THR A 97 6.56 -4.52 16.11
CA THR A 97 7.23 -5.62 15.39
C THR A 97 8.30 -6.29 16.24
N SER A 98 9.06 -5.52 17.04
CA SER A 98 10.04 -6.08 17.97
C SER A 98 9.37 -6.87 19.08
N LEU A 99 8.26 -6.36 19.64
CA LEU A 99 7.47 -7.09 20.61
C LEU A 99 6.94 -8.40 20.01
N TYR A 100 6.39 -8.35 18.79
CA TYR A 100 5.93 -9.55 18.08
C TYR A 100 7.06 -10.59 17.93
N LEU A 101 8.24 -10.20 17.47
CA LEU A 101 9.38 -11.12 17.32
C LEU A 101 9.76 -11.79 18.65
N LEU A 102 9.85 -11.01 19.73
CA LEU A 102 10.19 -11.52 21.06
C LEU A 102 9.10 -12.43 21.67
N LEU A 103 7.84 -12.17 21.35
CA LEU A 103 6.70 -12.92 21.87
C LEU A 103 6.32 -14.11 20.96
N SER A 104 6.79 -14.13 19.72
CA SER A 104 6.53 -15.18 18.74
C SER A 104 6.83 -16.60 19.25
N PRO A 105 7.97 -16.90 19.93
CA PRO A 105 8.23 -18.25 20.43
C PRO A 105 7.25 -18.71 21.52
N TYR A 106 6.57 -17.77 22.21
CA TYR A 106 5.62 -18.07 23.29
C TYR A 106 4.16 -18.10 22.82
N ILE A 107 3.78 -17.24 21.87
CA ILE A 107 2.40 -17.09 21.41
C ILE A 107 2.02 -18.14 20.37
N LEU A 108 2.92 -18.46 19.44
CA LEU A 108 2.61 -19.35 18.31
C LEU A 108 2.27 -20.79 18.75
N PRO A 109 2.96 -21.39 19.75
CA PRO A 109 2.57 -22.68 20.31
C PRO A 109 1.26 -22.63 21.10
N LEU A 110 0.98 -21.51 21.80
CA LEU A 110 -0.23 -21.32 22.61
C LEU A 110 -1.50 -21.23 21.75
N LEU A 111 -1.43 -20.58 20.58
CA LEU A 111 -2.56 -20.38 19.67
C LEU A 111 -2.72 -21.50 18.62
N ASN A 112 -1.84 -22.51 18.62
CA ASN A 112 -1.76 -23.55 17.57
C ASN A 112 -1.77 -22.96 16.14
N LEU A 113 -1.21 -21.77 15.99
CA LEU A 113 -1.22 -20.98 14.76
C LEU A 113 0.07 -21.17 13.94
N VAL A 114 0.88 -22.17 14.27
CA VAL A 114 2.01 -22.60 13.44
C VAL A 114 1.43 -23.12 12.12
N PRO A 115 1.78 -22.54 10.96
CA PRO A 115 1.48 -23.14 9.68
C PRO A 115 2.29 -24.43 9.58
N THR A 116 1.71 -25.55 10.00
CA THR A 116 2.16 -26.91 9.64
C THR A 116 1.85 -27.16 8.17
N ALA A 117 2.42 -26.33 7.28
CA ALA A 117 2.25 -26.46 5.84
C ALA A 117 3.47 -27.19 5.25
N ALA A 118 3.25 -28.50 5.04
CA ALA A 118 3.89 -29.38 4.06
C ALA A 118 5.28 -29.96 4.38
N GLY A 119 5.26 -31.11 5.05
CA GLY A 119 6.01 -32.27 4.54
C GLY A 119 7.53 -32.28 4.71
N SER A 120 8.09 -31.56 5.68
CA SER A 120 9.40 -31.91 6.24
C SER A 120 9.18 -32.68 7.54
N ALA A 121 9.14 -34.00 7.41
CA ALA A 121 9.16 -34.94 8.53
C ALA A 121 10.56 -34.92 9.18
N SER A 122 10.74 -34.00 10.14
CA SER A 122 11.80 -33.87 11.16
C SER A 122 11.81 -32.37 11.52
N ALA A 123 11.74 -31.90 12.75
CA ALA A 123 12.00 -32.47 14.05
C ALA A 123 10.96 -31.87 15.02
N GLY A 124 11.17 -32.07 16.33
CA GLY A 124 10.28 -31.62 17.37
C GLY A 124 10.09 -30.11 17.44
N VAL A 125 9.67 -29.65 18.61
CA VAL A 125 9.54 -28.25 18.99
C VAL A 125 10.92 -27.56 18.94
N ASP A 126 11.40 -27.27 17.74
CA ASP A 126 12.44 -26.29 17.48
C ASP A 126 11.74 -25.04 16.94
N ALA A 127 10.86 -24.48 17.78
CA ALA A 127 10.56 -23.06 17.76
C ALA A 127 11.83 -22.30 18.16
N ALA A 128 12.92 -22.50 17.40
CA ALA A 128 14.11 -21.68 17.47
C ALA A 128 13.63 -20.29 17.12
N ASP A 129 13.56 -19.45 18.16
CA ASP A 129 13.22 -18.03 18.12
C ASP A 129 13.63 -17.45 16.76
N GLU A 130 12.65 -17.00 15.96
CA GLU A 130 12.91 -16.54 14.58
C GLU A 130 14.01 -15.46 14.56
N LEU A 131 14.10 -14.69 15.65
CA LEU A 131 15.17 -13.75 15.93
C LEU A 131 16.55 -14.44 15.98
N THR A 132 16.71 -15.52 16.76
CA THR A 132 17.98 -16.26 16.85
C THR A 132 18.39 -16.86 15.51
N THR A 133 17.43 -17.41 14.76
CA THR A 133 17.67 -17.97 13.42
C THR A 133 18.10 -16.88 12.44
N ALA A 134 17.44 -15.72 12.45
CA ALA A 134 17.81 -14.58 11.62
C ALA A 134 19.20 -14.02 11.99
N LEU A 135 19.53 -13.91 13.29
CA LEU A 135 20.84 -13.46 13.75
C LEU A 135 21.96 -14.43 13.37
N ALA A 136 21.74 -15.74 13.49
CA ALA A 136 22.69 -16.75 13.05
C ALA A 136 22.94 -16.66 11.53
N PHE A 137 21.89 -16.43 10.74
CA PHE A 137 22.01 -16.23 9.29
C PHE A 137 22.81 -14.98 8.92
N LEU A 138 22.58 -13.85 9.61
CA LEU A 138 23.33 -12.62 9.39
C LEU A 138 24.81 -12.77 9.76
N HIS A 139 25.11 -13.53 10.82
CA HIS A 139 26.47 -13.82 11.24
C HIS A 139 27.19 -14.74 10.23
N ALA A 140 26.49 -15.73 9.67
CA ALA A 140 27.03 -16.62 8.65
C ALA A 140 27.26 -15.94 7.28
N HIS A 141 26.51 -14.89 6.96
CA HIS A 141 26.57 -14.21 5.66
C HIS A 141 26.73 -12.67 5.77
N PRO A 142 27.91 -12.17 6.16
CA PRO A 142 28.16 -10.73 6.34
C PRO A 142 27.93 -9.85 5.09
N PRO A 143 28.10 -10.30 3.83
CA PRO A 143 27.78 -9.48 2.66
C PRO A 143 26.28 -9.13 2.55
N VAL A 144 25.40 -9.99 3.08
CA VAL A 144 23.94 -9.77 3.07
C VAL A 144 23.58 -8.56 3.92
N LEU A 145 24.34 -8.28 4.99
CA LEU A 145 24.11 -7.10 5.83
C LEU A 145 24.22 -5.79 5.04
N ARG A 146 25.14 -5.70 4.07
CA ARG A 146 25.27 -4.53 3.19
C ARG A 146 24.05 -4.38 2.28
N GLN A 147 23.48 -5.48 1.80
CA GLN A 147 22.28 -5.46 0.96
C GLN A 147 21.05 -5.06 1.77
N ILE A 148 20.90 -5.59 2.99
CA ILE A 148 19.83 -5.22 3.93
C ILE A 148 19.94 -3.74 4.28
N LEU A 149 21.14 -3.26 4.60
CA LEU A 149 21.36 -1.85 4.92
C LEU A 149 21.04 -0.95 3.72
N GLY A 150 21.47 -1.31 2.52
CA GLY A 150 21.12 -0.60 1.30
C GLY A 150 19.61 -0.57 1.04
N PHE A 151 18.92 -1.70 1.23
CA PHE A 151 17.46 -1.80 1.11
C PHE A 151 16.74 -0.96 2.17
N ALA A 152 17.20 -0.98 3.43
CA ALA A 152 16.65 -0.19 4.52
C ALA A 152 16.84 1.31 4.30
N LEU A 153 18.01 1.75 3.82
CA LEU A 153 18.27 3.14 3.48
C LEU A 153 17.37 3.61 2.33
N ALA A 154 17.29 2.83 1.24
CA ALA A 154 16.41 3.15 0.12
C ALA A 154 14.93 3.18 0.54
N GLY A 155 14.51 2.23 1.39
CA GLY A 155 13.18 2.18 1.97
C GLY A 155 12.88 3.40 2.86
N GLY A 156 13.81 3.79 3.72
CA GLY A 156 13.70 4.97 4.58
C GLY A 156 13.57 6.27 3.79
N VAL A 157 14.42 6.46 2.77
CA VAL A 157 14.30 7.60 1.85
C VAL A 157 12.94 7.60 1.15
N GLY A 158 12.49 6.45 0.64
CA GLY A 158 11.16 6.31 0.03
C GLY A 158 10.01 6.66 0.98
N GLN A 159 10.10 6.23 2.24
CA GLN A 159 9.14 6.55 3.29
C GLN A 159 9.03 8.07 3.52
N ILE A 160 10.17 8.80 3.51
CA ILE A 160 10.19 10.27 3.66
C ILE A 160 9.39 10.93 2.52
N PHE A 161 9.60 10.51 1.27
CA PHE A 161 8.85 11.04 0.12
C PHE A 161 7.35 10.73 0.18
N ILE A 162 6.98 9.55 0.68
CA ILE A 162 5.57 9.17 0.88
C ILE A 162 4.91 10.11 1.90
N PHE A 163 5.54 10.32 3.06
CA PHE A 163 5.03 11.22 4.08
C PHE A 163 4.99 12.68 3.62
N ALA A 164 6.01 13.15 2.89
CA ALA A 164 6.02 14.48 2.31
C ALA A 164 4.88 14.68 1.30
N THR A 165 4.60 13.68 0.47
CA THR A 165 3.48 13.71 -0.48
C THR A 165 2.15 13.74 0.24
N LEU A 166 2.00 12.90 1.28
CA LEU A 166 0.80 12.84 2.09
C LEU A 166 0.50 14.19 2.79
N SER A 167 1.50 14.82 3.39
CA SER A 167 1.33 16.08 4.13
C SER A 167 0.96 17.26 3.23
N HIS A 168 1.47 17.30 2.00
CA HIS A 168 1.20 18.40 1.06
C HIS A 168 -0.05 18.19 0.21
N PHE A 169 -0.35 16.93 -0.16
CA PHE A 169 -1.37 16.62 -1.17
C PHE A 169 -2.50 15.70 -0.68
N GLY A 170 -2.39 15.13 0.52
CA GLY A 170 -3.35 14.20 1.14
C GLY A 170 -3.30 12.78 0.56
N SER A 171 -3.97 11.83 1.23
CA SER A 171 -3.91 10.41 0.86
C SER A 171 -4.43 10.10 -0.55
N LEU A 172 -5.39 10.88 -1.06
CA LEU A 172 -5.99 10.65 -2.38
C LEU A 172 -4.97 10.82 -3.52
N LEU A 173 -4.06 11.79 -3.42
CA LEU A 173 -2.99 11.95 -4.41
C LEU A 173 -1.90 10.90 -4.22
N LEU A 174 -1.59 10.52 -2.99
CA LEU A 174 -0.63 9.44 -2.71
C LEU A 174 -1.07 8.11 -3.35
N VAL A 175 -2.33 7.71 -3.16
CA VAL A 175 -2.88 6.49 -3.77
C VAL A 175 -2.84 6.57 -5.30
N THR A 176 -3.06 7.76 -5.86
CA THR A 176 -2.93 8.00 -7.31
C THR A 176 -1.52 7.73 -7.81
N VAL A 177 -0.53 8.40 -7.20
CA VAL A 177 0.87 8.33 -7.61
C VAL A 177 1.41 6.91 -7.42
N THR A 178 1.06 6.25 -6.33
CA THR A 178 1.49 4.87 -6.06
C THR A 178 0.89 3.86 -7.02
N VAL A 179 -0.39 3.99 -7.39
CA VAL A 179 -1.02 3.13 -8.42
C VAL A 179 -0.36 3.37 -9.79
N THR A 180 -0.17 4.63 -10.19
CA THR A 180 0.51 4.94 -11.45
C THR A 180 1.94 4.39 -11.45
N ARG A 181 2.69 4.58 -10.36
CA ARG A 181 4.04 4.01 -10.22
C ARG A 181 4.02 2.48 -10.32
N LYS A 182 3.14 1.81 -9.57
CA LYS A 182 3.01 0.34 -9.58
C LYS A 182 2.70 -0.17 -10.99
N MET A 183 1.81 0.50 -11.71
CA MET A 183 1.49 0.16 -13.10
C MET A 183 2.68 0.38 -14.04
N LEU A 184 3.37 1.52 -13.94
CA LEU A 184 4.54 1.80 -14.76
C LEU A 184 5.68 0.81 -14.51
N THR A 185 5.96 0.47 -13.25
CA THR A 185 6.98 -0.53 -12.92
C THR A 185 6.60 -1.92 -13.42
N MET A 186 5.31 -2.25 -13.43
CA MET A 186 4.82 -3.51 -13.98
C MET A 186 5.04 -3.54 -15.51
N LEU A 187 4.67 -2.46 -16.22
CA LEU A 187 4.89 -2.36 -17.67
C LEU A 187 6.37 -2.41 -18.03
N LEU A 188 7.21 -1.66 -17.30
CA LEU A 188 8.64 -1.68 -17.50
C LEU A 188 9.21 -3.08 -17.29
N SER A 189 8.74 -3.80 -16.28
CA SER A 189 9.13 -5.20 -16.03
C SER A 189 8.75 -6.10 -17.21
N VAL A 190 7.52 -6.00 -17.73
CA VAL A 190 7.07 -6.81 -18.88
C VAL A 190 7.87 -6.51 -20.14
N LEU A 191 8.18 -5.23 -20.40
CA LEU A 191 9.00 -4.81 -21.53
C LEU A 191 10.45 -5.27 -21.38
N TRP A 192 11.02 -5.16 -20.17
CA TRP A 192 12.40 -5.55 -19.87
C TRP A 192 12.60 -7.06 -19.97
N PHE A 193 11.67 -7.87 -19.47
CA PHE A 193 11.70 -9.33 -19.56
C PHE A 193 11.19 -9.86 -20.92
N GLY A 194 10.99 -9.00 -21.93
CA GLY A 194 10.62 -9.41 -23.29
C GLY A 194 9.24 -10.06 -23.42
N HIS A 195 8.38 -9.92 -22.42
CA HIS A 195 7.03 -10.48 -22.43
C HIS A 195 6.11 -9.62 -23.29
N ARG A 196 5.35 -10.24 -24.20
CA ARG A 196 4.40 -9.51 -25.05
C ARG A 196 3.08 -9.34 -24.32
N LEU A 197 2.68 -8.09 -24.12
CA LEU A 197 1.36 -7.74 -23.60
C LEU A 197 0.26 -8.14 -24.59
N THR A 198 -0.77 -8.82 -24.11
CA THR A 198 -1.98 -9.11 -24.89
C THR A 198 -2.74 -7.81 -25.17
N GLY A 199 -3.56 -7.78 -26.24
CA GLY A 199 -4.38 -6.61 -26.56
C GLY A 199 -5.27 -6.18 -25.39
N TRP A 200 -5.82 -7.13 -24.64
CA TRP A 200 -6.63 -6.87 -23.44
C TRP A 200 -5.83 -6.28 -22.28
N GLN A 201 -4.55 -6.62 -22.14
CA GLN A 201 -3.68 -5.96 -21.17
C GLN A 201 -3.42 -4.50 -21.54
N TRP A 202 -3.21 -4.19 -22.83
CA TRP A 202 -3.08 -2.81 -23.27
C TRP A 202 -4.35 -1.98 -23.02
N VAL A 203 -5.53 -2.60 -23.21
CA VAL A 203 -6.82 -1.96 -22.84
C VAL A 203 -6.88 -1.68 -21.34
N GLY A 204 -6.49 -2.64 -20.49
CA GLY A 204 -6.44 -2.44 -19.04
C GLY A 204 -5.51 -1.30 -18.62
N VAL A 205 -4.31 -1.23 -19.21
CA VAL A 205 -3.33 -0.16 -18.97
C VAL A 205 -3.88 1.20 -19.40
N GLY A 206 -4.42 1.28 -20.62
CA GLY A 206 -5.03 2.48 -21.15
C GLY A 206 -6.15 3.00 -20.27
N LEU A 207 -7.00 2.09 -19.76
CA LEU A 207 -8.09 2.43 -18.86
C LEU A 207 -7.57 3.02 -17.54
N VAL A 208 -6.60 2.38 -16.88
CA VAL A 208 -6.06 2.85 -15.59
C VAL A 208 -5.38 4.21 -15.73
N LEU A 209 -4.59 4.41 -16.78
CA LEU A 209 -3.92 5.69 -17.05
C LEU A 209 -4.91 6.80 -17.41
N ALA A 210 -5.90 6.51 -18.25
CA ALA A 210 -6.93 7.47 -18.64
C ALA A 210 -7.75 7.95 -17.44
N VAL A 211 -8.20 7.02 -16.59
CA VAL A 211 -9.00 7.34 -15.41
C VAL A 211 -8.19 8.13 -14.39
N SER A 212 -6.92 7.78 -14.20
CA SER A 212 -6.01 8.49 -13.29
C SER A 212 -5.75 9.92 -13.75
N GLY A 213 -5.49 10.13 -15.05
CA GLY A 213 -5.30 11.46 -15.63
C GLY A 213 -6.59 12.30 -15.65
N TRP A 214 -7.74 11.67 -15.89
CA TRP A 214 -9.05 12.33 -15.87
C TRP A 214 -9.39 12.89 -14.48
N ARG A 215 -9.15 12.11 -13.42
CA ARG A 215 -9.33 12.56 -12.03
C ARG A 215 -8.51 13.82 -11.74
N ASP A 216 -7.25 13.84 -12.16
CA ASP A 216 -6.35 14.96 -11.86
C ASP A 216 -6.77 16.24 -12.60
N ARG A 217 -7.21 16.11 -13.86
CA ARG A 217 -7.78 17.24 -14.62
C ARG A 217 -9.05 17.79 -13.95
N LEU A 218 -9.98 16.93 -13.55
CA LEU A 218 -11.19 17.35 -12.81
C LEU A 218 -10.85 18.06 -11.49
N GLY A 219 -9.83 17.59 -10.77
CA GLY A 219 -9.35 18.22 -9.55
C GLY A 219 -8.76 19.62 -9.76
N ARG A 220 -8.08 19.85 -10.89
CA ARG A 220 -7.60 21.19 -11.27
C ARG A 220 -8.74 22.11 -11.70
N TRP A 221 -9.68 21.61 -12.50
CA TRP A 221 -10.83 22.39 -13.01
C TRP A 221 -11.72 22.91 -11.87
N ARG A 222 -11.98 22.08 -10.85
CA ARG A 222 -12.73 22.49 -9.65
C ARG A 222 -11.98 23.49 -8.75
N ARG A 223 -10.65 23.47 -8.73
CA ARG A 223 -9.85 24.47 -8.00
C ARG A 223 -9.83 25.82 -8.72
N GLY A 224 -9.72 25.82 -10.04
CA GLY A 224 -9.82 27.04 -10.86
C GLY A 224 -11.18 27.73 -10.75
N GLY A 225 -12.27 26.97 -10.72
CA GLY A 225 -13.62 27.53 -10.58
C GLY A 225 -13.94 28.17 -9.22
N ARG A 226 -13.27 27.75 -8.13
CA ARG A 226 -13.44 28.36 -6.80
C ARG A 226 -12.69 29.68 -6.63
N SER A 227 -11.57 29.86 -7.33
CA SER A 227 -10.82 31.12 -7.31
C SER A 227 -11.55 32.26 -8.04
N GLY A 228 -12.44 31.93 -8.99
CA GLY A 228 -13.22 32.91 -9.75
C GLY A 228 -14.46 33.46 -9.03
N ASN A 229 -14.95 32.80 -7.98
CA ASN A 229 -16.21 33.17 -7.30
C ASN A 229 -16.00 33.85 -5.92
N GLY A 230 -14.76 33.99 -5.45
CA GLY A 230 -14.44 34.63 -4.16
C GLY A 230 -14.24 36.15 -4.21
N GLY A 231 -14.25 36.76 -5.41
CA GLY A 231 -13.89 38.17 -5.62
C GLY A 231 -15.05 39.17 -5.74
N ARG A 232 -16.32 38.74 -5.64
CA ARG A 232 -17.49 39.63 -5.79
C ARG A 232 -18.40 39.51 -4.57
N GLY A 233 -18.07 40.23 -3.49
CA GLY A 233 -18.97 40.21 -2.32
C GLY A 233 -18.48 40.87 -1.04
N ARG A 234 -17.55 41.84 -1.08
CA ARG A 234 -17.24 42.67 0.09
C ARG A 234 -16.94 44.10 -0.35
N GLY A 235 -18.00 44.88 -0.51
CA GLY A 235 -17.91 46.28 -0.87
C GLY A 235 -19.24 47.00 -0.72
N ARG A 236 -19.91 46.85 0.44
CA ARG A 236 -21.02 47.75 0.81
C ARG A 236 -21.43 47.63 2.28
N TRP A 237 -20.71 48.32 3.16
CA TRP A 237 -21.18 48.96 4.40
C TRP A 237 -20.14 50.07 4.65
N GLY A 238 -20.40 51.37 4.55
CA GLY A 238 -21.65 52.10 4.73
C GLY A 238 -21.53 52.93 6.00
N ARG A 239 -20.94 54.13 5.85
CA ARG A 239 -20.92 55.33 6.72
C ARG A 239 -20.73 55.15 8.22
#